data_AF-A0A973M3I4-F1
#
_entry.id   AF-A0A973M3I4-F1
#
_cell.length_a   1.000
_cell.length_b   1.000
_cell.length_c   1.000
_cell.angle_alpha   90.00
_cell.angle_beta   90.00
_cell.angle_gamma   90.00
#
_symmetry.space_group_name_H-M   'P 1'
#
loop_
_entity.id
_entity.type
_entity.pdbx_description
1 polymer ?
#
loop_
_entity_poly.entity_id
_entity_poly.type
_entity_poly.pdbx_seq_one_letter_code
_entity_poly.pdbx_strand_id
1 'polypeptide(L)'
;MVTSPAPALDFRTIDLRGKDLSLAELRAAVPRLEAEHGSAVEDAVRGIIADVRSGGFAALSLLAEKFDGVAQRHPRVPSEAIAGALESLDPGVRAALEESIRRARLFAEAQCPEDVTVRPGDGATVTQR
;
A
#
# COMPACT_ATOMS: atom_id res chain seq x y z
N MET A 1 -32.18 -26.26 23.94
CA MET A 1 -31.75 -24.87 23.72
C MET A 1 -31.81 -24.62 22.22
N VAL A 2 -32.74 -23.78 21.77
CA VAL A 2 -32.91 -23.45 20.35
C VAL A 2 -31.97 -22.30 20.04
N THR A 3 -30.98 -22.54 19.19
CA THR A 3 -30.08 -21.51 18.66
C THR A 3 -30.87 -20.55 17.77
N SER A 4 -30.96 -19.29 18.19
CA SER A 4 -31.53 -18.20 17.39
C SER A 4 -30.62 -17.95 16.18
N PRO A 5 -31.14 -17.84 14.94
CA PRO A 5 -30.34 -17.50 13.78
C PRO A 5 -29.79 -16.07 13.90
N ALA A 6 -28.54 -15.87 13.47
CA ALA A 6 -27.93 -14.55 13.38
C ALA A 6 -28.74 -13.63 12.44
N PRO A 7 -28.87 -12.32 12.73
CA PRO A 7 -29.65 -11.42 11.89
C PRO A 7 -29.06 -11.39 10.47
N ALA A 8 -29.93 -11.50 9.46
CA ALA A 8 -29.53 -11.35 8.07
C ALA A 8 -29.02 -9.91 7.86
N LEU A 9 -27.82 -9.78 7.28
CA LEU A 9 -27.30 -8.49 6.84
C LEU A 9 -28.17 -8.00 5.67
N ASP A 10 -28.95 -6.96 5.91
CA ASP A 10 -29.69 -6.25 4.86
C ASP A 10 -28.73 -5.27 4.17
N PHE A 11 -28.28 -5.64 2.97
CA PHE A 11 -27.42 -4.77 2.16
C PHE A 11 -28.28 -3.87 1.27
N ARG A 12 -28.05 -2.56 1.36
CA ARG A 12 -28.66 -1.59 0.46
C ARG A 12 -28.25 -1.90 -0.98
N THR A 13 -29.21 -2.35 -1.79
CA THR A 13 -29.02 -2.55 -3.24
C THR A 13 -29.34 -1.26 -3.99
N ILE A 14 -28.41 -0.79 -4.82
CA ILE A 14 -28.60 0.37 -5.71
C ILE A 14 -28.72 -0.16 -7.15
N ASP A 15 -29.91 -0.14 -7.72
CA ASP A 15 -30.13 -0.50 -9.12
C ASP A 15 -30.08 0.75 -10.02
N LEU A 16 -29.12 0.78 -10.94
CA LEU A 16 -28.89 1.86 -11.89
C LEU A 16 -29.35 1.51 -13.32
N ARG A 17 -29.84 0.29 -13.56
CA ARG A 17 -30.23 -0.17 -14.90
C ARG A 17 -31.44 0.61 -15.40
N GLY A 18 -31.41 1.00 -16.68
CA GLY A 18 -32.50 1.71 -17.35
C GLY A 18 -32.75 3.13 -16.85
N LYS A 19 -31.80 3.72 -16.09
CA LYS A 19 -31.89 5.09 -15.61
C LYS A 19 -31.02 6.01 -16.47
N ASP A 20 -31.61 7.07 -16.98
CA ASP A 20 -30.88 8.20 -17.58
C ASP A 20 -30.53 9.18 -16.47
N LEU A 21 -29.33 9.06 -15.92
CA LEU A 21 -28.82 9.92 -14.84
C LEU A 21 -27.89 10.99 -15.40
N SER A 22 -28.02 12.21 -14.90
CA SER A 22 -27.01 13.24 -15.03
C SER A 22 -25.72 12.87 -14.27
N LEU A 23 -24.60 13.51 -14.61
CA LEU A 23 -23.32 13.30 -13.91
C LEU A 23 -23.42 13.58 -12.40
N ALA A 24 -24.25 14.55 -11.99
CA ALA A 24 -24.48 14.86 -10.59
C ALA A 24 -25.22 13.73 -9.87
N GLU A 25 -26.26 13.16 -10.49
CA GLU A 25 -27.01 12.03 -9.94
C GLU A 25 -26.18 10.75 -9.88
N LEU A 26 -25.32 10.51 -10.87
CA LEU A 26 -24.39 9.37 -10.85
C LEU A 26 -23.37 9.48 -9.70
N ARG A 27 -22.82 10.68 -9.46
CA ARG A 27 -21.91 10.95 -8.33
C ARG A 27 -22.60 10.78 -6.99
N ALA A 28 -23.86 11.20 -6.88
CA ALA A 28 -24.65 11.00 -5.66
C ALA A 28 -24.99 9.53 -5.42
N ALA A 29 -25.20 8.74 -6.48
CA ALA A 29 -25.49 7.31 -6.39
C ALA A 29 -24.26 6.46 -6.04
N VAL A 30 -23.07 6.92 -6.42
CA VAL A 30 -21.78 6.28 -6.11
C VAL A 30 -20.88 7.30 -5.39
N PRO A 31 -21.25 7.70 -4.16
CA PRO A 31 -20.52 8.73 -3.45
C PRO A 31 -19.12 8.19 -3.14
N ARG A 32 -18.10 8.96 -3.55
CA ARG A 32 -16.77 8.78 -2.98
C ARG A 32 -16.79 9.47 -1.63
N LEU A 33 -16.18 8.83 -0.63
CA LEU A 33 -15.88 9.51 0.60
C LEU A 33 -14.84 10.58 0.26
N GLU A 34 -15.24 11.85 0.28
CA GLU A 34 -14.27 12.94 0.25
C GLU A 34 -13.47 12.86 1.54
N ALA A 35 -12.14 12.81 1.42
CA ALA A 35 -11.27 12.70 2.57
C ALA A 35 -11.31 14.04 3.33
N GLU A 36 -12.12 14.12 4.38
CA GLU A 36 -11.97 15.17 5.39
C GLU A 36 -10.71 14.88 6.21
N HIS A 37 -9.53 15.19 5.65
CA HIS A 37 -8.34 15.33 6.47
C HIS A 37 -8.52 16.62 7.28
N GLY A 38 -8.98 16.48 8.54
CA GLY A 38 -9.04 17.61 9.45
C GLY A 38 -7.66 18.23 9.59
N SER A 39 -7.58 19.57 9.61
CA SER A 39 -6.32 20.32 9.69
C SER A 39 -5.37 19.83 10.79
N ALA A 40 -5.92 19.29 11.89
CA ALA A 40 -5.17 18.71 12.98
C ALA A 40 -4.28 17.51 12.59
N VAL A 41 -4.73 16.64 11.68
CA VAL A 41 -3.92 15.50 11.21
C VAL A 41 -2.78 15.99 10.34
N GLU A 42 -3.05 16.95 9.46
CA GLU A 42 -2.00 17.55 8.63
C GLU A 42 -0.94 18.25 9.49
N ASP A 43 -1.35 19.03 10.48
CA ASP A 43 -0.44 19.73 11.39
C ASP A 43 0.42 18.75 12.21
N ALA A 44 -0.19 17.66 12.71
CA ALA A 44 0.54 16.62 13.42
C ALA A 44 1.59 15.93 12.52
N VAL A 45 1.24 15.59 11.28
CA VAL A 45 2.18 14.99 10.32
C VAL A 45 3.30 15.96 9.96
N ARG A 46 2.99 17.25 9.74
CA ARG A 46 4.02 18.28 9.50
C ARG A 46 4.99 18.38 10.67
N GLY A 47 4.48 18.34 11.91
CA GLY A 47 5.29 18.31 13.12
C GLY A 47 6.25 17.11 13.14
N ILE A 48 5.73 15.90 12.95
CA ILE A 48 6.55 14.67 12.91
C ILE A 48 7.65 14.77 11.85
N ILE A 49 7.34 15.26 10.64
CA ILE A 49 8.32 15.42 9.57
C ILE A 49 9.41 16.43 9.97
N ALA A 50 9.04 17.55 10.62
CA ALA A 50 10.00 18.55 11.07
C ALA A 50 10.93 18.00 12.17
N ASP A 51 10.37 17.25 13.12
CA ASP A 51 11.13 16.60 14.19
C ASP A 51 12.11 15.56 13.64
N VAL A 52 11.66 14.71 12.70
CA VAL A 52 12.54 13.71 12.08
C VAL A 52 13.60 14.38 11.20
N ARG A 53 13.27 15.46 10.49
CA ARG A 53 14.24 16.21 9.67
C ARG A 53 15.36 16.81 10.51
N SER A 54 15.06 17.31 11.70
CA SER A 54 16.02 17.97 12.58
C SER A 54 16.74 17.00 13.52
N GLY A 55 16.02 16.00 14.05
CA GLY A 55 16.49 15.08 15.08
C GLY A 55 16.82 13.67 14.59
N GLY A 56 16.56 13.34 13.33
CA GLY A 56 16.92 12.06 12.71
C GLY A 56 16.42 10.85 13.50
N PHE A 57 17.33 9.90 13.75
CA PHE A 57 16.99 8.66 14.46
C PHE A 57 16.55 8.90 15.91
N ALA A 58 17.08 9.91 16.61
CA ALA A 58 16.67 10.19 17.98
C ALA A 58 15.17 10.57 18.05
N ALA A 59 14.69 11.36 17.10
CA ALA A 59 13.27 11.67 16.97
C ALA A 59 12.44 10.41 16.68
N LEU A 60 12.92 9.54 15.77
CA LEU A 60 12.24 8.27 15.47
C LEU A 60 12.17 7.34 16.70
N SER A 61 13.24 7.23 17.48
CA SER A 61 13.24 6.42 18.72
C SER A 61 12.20 6.90 19.72
N LEU A 62 12.05 8.21 19.90
CA LEU A 62 11.02 8.79 20.78
C LEU A 62 9.60 8.50 20.27
N LEU A 63 9.40 8.56 18.95
CA LEU A 63 8.11 8.24 18.34
C LEU A 63 7.77 6.74 18.49
N ALA A 64 8.74 5.85 18.30
CA ALA A 64 8.57 4.41 18.50
C ALA A 64 8.26 4.07 19.96
N GLU A 65 8.91 4.73 20.92
CA GLU A 65 8.55 4.56 22.34
C GLU A 65 7.13 5.06 22.62
N LYS A 66 6.76 6.22 22.07
CA LYS A 66 5.43 6.83 22.27
C LYS A 66 4.28 6.02 21.68
N PHE A 67 4.44 5.52 20.45
CA PHE A 67 3.34 4.91 19.70
C PHE A 67 3.37 3.37 19.72
N ASP A 68 4.56 2.78 19.71
CA ASP A 68 4.74 1.32 19.67
C ASP A 68 5.12 0.75 21.04
N GLY A 69 5.51 1.59 22.01
CA GLY A 69 5.96 1.17 23.34
C GLY A 69 7.34 0.52 23.33
N VAL A 70 8.14 0.70 22.28
CA VAL A 70 9.42 0.01 22.09
C VAL A 70 10.58 0.99 22.08
N ALA A 71 11.56 0.76 22.97
CA ALA A 71 12.83 1.46 22.96
C ALA A 71 13.71 1.00 21.79
N GLN A 72 13.72 1.77 20.70
CA GLN A 72 14.53 1.44 19.52
C GLN A 72 15.98 1.93 19.64
N ARG A 73 16.94 1.01 19.47
CA ARG A 73 18.40 1.29 19.50
C ARG A 73 19.01 1.53 18.13
N HIS A 74 18.45 0.92 17.09
CA HIS A 74 18.84 1.11 15.70
C HIS A 74 17.62 0.87 14.80
N PRO A 75 17.53 1.56 13.64
CA PRO A 75 16.37 1.43 12.76
C PRO A 75 16.44 0.16 11.89
N ARG A 76 17.64 -0.42 11.71
CA ARG A 76 17.85 -1.58 10.83
C ARG A 76 17.54 -2.87 11.59
N VAL A 77 16.74 -3.76 11.01
CA VAL A 77 16.54 -5.11 11.55
C VAL A 77 17.85 -5.91 11.39
N PRO A 78 18.34 -6.60 12.45
CA PRO A 78 19.54 -7.43 12.35
C PRO A 78 19.35 -8.62 11.38
N SER A 79 20.41 -9.00 10.68
CA SER A 79 20.38 -10.08 9.68
C SER A 79 19.97 -11.43 10.26
N GLU A 80 20.40 -11.71 11.48
CA GLU A 80 20.11 -12.92 12.23
C GLU A 80 18.63 -13.02 12.60
N ALA A 81 17.97 -11.89 12.89
CA ALA A 81 16.55 -11.86 13.16
C ALA A 81 15.75 -12.17 11.89
N ILE A 82 16.20 -11.69 10.73
CA ILE A 82 15.59 -12.00 9.42
C ILE A 82 15.75 -13.48 9.09
N ALA A 83 16.96 -14.04 9.27
CA ALA A 83 17.22 -15.45 9.03
C ALA A 83 16.36 -16.34 9.95
N GLY A 84 16.34 -16.04 11.25
CA GLY A 84 15.51 -16.78 12.21
C GLY A 84 14.02 -16.71 11.92
N ALA A 85 13.51 -15.55 11.48
CA ALA A 85 12.12 -15.41 11.07
C ALA A 85 11.78 -16.28 9.84
N LEU A 86 12.70 -16.38 8.88
CA LEU A 86 12.53 -17.24 7.71
C LEU A 86 12.58 -18.73 8.07
N GLU A 87 13.49 -19.11 8.96
CA GLU A 87 13.64 -20.50 9.41
C GLU A 87 12.46 -20.99 10.25
N SER A 88 11.87 -20.12 11.06
CA SER A 88 10.72 -20.43 11.92
C SER A 88 9.36 -20.33 11.22
N LEU A 89 9.34 -19.88 9.97
CA LEU A 89 8.10 -19.73 9.20
C LEU A 89 7.48 -21.09 8.88
N ASP A 90 6.15 -21.19 9.01
CA ASP A 90 5.42 -22.39 8.61
C ASP A 90 5.72 -22.75 7.14
N PRO A 91 6.09 -24.01 6.82
CA PRO A 91 6.46 -24.42 5.47
C PRO A 91 5.35 -24.20 4.42
N GLY A 92 4.08 -24.33 4.81
CA GLY A 92 2.94 -24.09 3.92
C GLY A 92 2.78 -22.61 3.59
N VAL A 93 2.91 -21.74 4.60
CA VAL A 93 2.93 -20.28 4.41
C VAL A 93 4.11 -19.86 3.53
N ARG A 94 5.30 -20.42 3.78
CA ARG A 94 6.50 -20.15 2.96
C ARG A 94 6.26 -20.49 1.49
N ALA A 95 5.79 -21.70 1.21
CA ALA A 95 5.53 -22.14 -0.17
C ALA A 95 4.49 -21.25 -0.88
N ALA A 96 3.44 -20.84 -0.16
CA ALA A 96 2.43 -19.92 -0.70
C ALA A 96 3.01 -18.53 -1.03
N LEU A 97 3.86 -17.98 -0.16
CA LEU A 97 4.53 -16.70 -0.41
C LEU A 97 5.51 -16.78 -1.58
N GLU A 98 6.29 -17.86 -1.68
CA GLU A 98 7.23 -18.08 -2.78
C GLU A 98 6.51 -18.16 -4.13
N GLU A 99 5.36 -18.85 -4.21
CA GLU A 99 4.56 -18.90 -5.44
C GLU A 99 3.91 -17.54 -5.77
N SER A 100 3.43 -16.80 -4.76
CA SER A 100 2.91 -15.44 -4.95
C SER A 100 4.00 -14.50 -5.53
N ILE A 101 5.21 -14.54 -4.95
CA ILE A 101 6.37 -13.78 -5.43
C ILE A 101 6.71 -14.15 -6.86
N ARG A 102 6.72 -15.45 -7.20
CA ARG A 102 7.01 -15.92 -8.57
C ARG A 102 6.02 -15.36 -9.58
N ARG A 103 4.71 -15.39 -9.28
CA ARG A 103 3.66 -14.86 -10.16
C ARG A 103 3.76 -13.34 -10.34
N ALA A 104 3.98 -12.62 -9.24
CA ALA A 104 4.15 -11.17 -9.27
C ALA A 104 5.37 -10.76 -10.10
N ARG A 105 6.50 -11.45 -9.95
CA ARG A 105 7.71 -11.22 -10.74
C ARG A 105 7.49 -11.50 -12.22
N LEU A 106 6.89 -12.64 -12.56
CA LEU A 106 6.60 -12.98 -13.96
C LEU A 106 5.80 -11.88 -14.67
N PHE A 107 4.78 -11.33 -13.99
CA PHE A 107 3.96 -10.25 -14.55
C PHE A 107 4.68 -8.89 -14.60
N ALA A 108 5.48 -8.56 -13.59
CA ALA A 108 6.24 -7.32 -13.54
C ALA A 108 7.38 -7.32 -14.58
N GLU A 109 8.08 -8.45 -14.74
CA GLU A 109 9.14 -8.63 -15.75
C GLU A 109 8.57 -8.49 -17.16
N ALA A 110 7.40 -9.05 -17.43
CA ALA A 110 6.72 -8.90 -18.73
C ALA A 110 6.27 -7.46 -19.04
N GLN A 111 6.23 -6.58 -18.03
CA GLN A 111 5.91 -5.16 -18.19
C GLN A 111 7.15 -4.26 -18.27
N CYS A 112 8.34 -4.79 -18.05
CA CYS A 112 9.57 -4.01 -18.15
C CYS A 112 9.73 -3.54 -19.60
N PRO A 113 9.70 -2.23 -19.89
CA PRO A 113 9.89 -1.74 -21.24
C PRO A 113 11.28 -2.13 -21.76
N GLU A 114 11.35 -2.64 -22.99
CA GLU A 114 12.63 -2.84 -23.66
C GLU A 114 13.17 -1.50 -24.18
N ASP A 115 14.49 -1.36 -24.24
CA ASP A 115 15.14 -0.22 -24.89
C ASP A 115 14.66 -0.14 -26.35
N VAL A 116 14.14 1.03 -26.75
CA VAL A 116 13.67 1.27 -28.12
C VAL A 116 14.70 2.12 -28.85
N THR A 117 15.30 1.56 -29.91
CA THR A 117 16.22 2.28 -30.79
C THR A 117 15.60 2.53 -32.16
N VAL A 118 15.58 3.79 -32.61
CA VAL A 118 15.11 4.21 -33.94
C VAL A 118 16.22 4.95 -34.69
N ARG A 119 16.16 4.93 -36.03
CA ARG A 119 17.11 5.63 -36.93
C ARG A 119 16.35 6.62 -37.83
N PRO A 120 16.17 7.87 -37.39
CA PRO A 120 15.34 8.85 -38.12
C PRO A 120 15.92 9.31 -39.47
N GLY A 121 17.21 9.08 -39.72
CA GLY A 121 17.90 9.45 -40.96
C GLY A 121 19.31 8.89 -40.99
N ASP A 122 20.00 9.06 -42.12
CA ASP A 122 21.36 8.52 -42.31
C ASP A 122 22.33 9.05 -41.26
N GLY A 123 22.99 8.12 -40.56
CA GLY A 123 23.92 8.42 -39.47
C GLY A 123 23.27 8.80 -38.13
N ALA A 124 21.93 8.93 -38.06
CA ALA A 124 21.23 9.25 -36.81
C ALA A 124 20.70 7.99 -36.11
N THR A 125 20.89 7.91 -34.79
CA THR A 125 20.32 6.85 -33.93
C THR A 125 19.80 7.48 -32.64
N VAL A 126 18.57 7.17 -32.24
CA VAL A 126 17.93 7.63 -31.00
C VAL A 126 17.49 6.41 -30.20
N THR A 127 17.87 6.36 -28.92
CA THR A 127 17.49 5.27 -28.01
C THR A 127 16.72 5.83 -26.81
N GLN A 128 15.55 5.26 -26.54
CA GLN A 128 14.85 5.41 -25.26
C GLN A 128 15.16 4.19 -24.39
N ARG A 129 15.60 4.44 -23.16
CA ARG A 129 16.00 3.45 -22.15
C ARG A 129 15.56 3.91 -20.77
#